data_AF-A0A8S9W1P8-F1
#
_entry.id   AF-A0A8S9W1P8-F1
#
_cell.length_a   1.000
_cell.length_b   1.000
_cell.length_c   1.000
_cell.angle_alpha   90.00
_cell.angle_beta   90.00
_cell.angle_gamma   90.00
#
_symmetry.space_group_name_H-M   'P 1'
#
loop_
_entity.id
_entity.type
_entity.pdbx_description
1 polymer ?
#
loop_
_entity_poly.entity_id
_entity_poly.type
_entity_poly.pdbx_seq_one_letter_code
_entity_poly.pdbx_strand_id
1 'polypeptide(L)' 'MARDFGIGQYIKLGKGELKQKAHEEESVLAETMEAVVGAIYLDVGFNRTKKVIAGWFGNLSV' A
#
# COMPACT_ATOMS: atom_id res chain seq x y z
N MET A 1 3.00 1.23 -8.70
CA MET A 1 2.83 2.00 -7.44
C MET A 1 3.30 1.23 -6.21
N ALA A 2 2.64 0.16 -5.75
CA ALA A 2 3.04 -0.54 -4.52
C ALA A 2 4.48 -1.10 -4.57
N ARG A 3 4.90 -1.63 -5.72
CA ARG A 3 6.30 -2.03 -5.98
C ARG A 3 7.26 -0.84 -5.94
N ASP A 4 6.86 0.30 -6.52
CA ASP A 4 7.70 1.52 -6.59
C ASP A 4 7.91 2.14 -5.22
N PHE A 5 6.92 2.03 -4.33
CA PHE A 5 7.06 2.37 -2.91
C PHE A 5 7.92 1.38 -2.12
N GLY A 6 8.28 0.23 -2.71
CA GLY A 6 9.08 -0.80 -2.06
C GLY A 6 8.40 -1.40 -0.83
N ILE A 7 7.07 -1.38 -0.74
CA ILE A 7 6.36 -1.75 0.51
C ILE A 7 6.54 -3.22 0.87
N GLY A 8 6.79 -4.08 -0.13
CA GLY A 8 6.96 -5.52 0.04
C GLY A 8 8.01 -5.88 1.09
N GLN A 9 9.13 -5.15 1.13
CA GLN A 9 10.23 -5.40 2.08
C GLN A 9 9.85 -5.16 3.55
N TYR A 10 8.73 -4.46 3.80
CA TYR A 10 8.23 -4.15 5.13
C TYR A 10 7.06 -5.04 5.56
N ILE A 11 6.57 -5.92 4.68
CA ILE A 11 5.48 -6.83 5.01
C ILE A 11 5.99 -7.90 5.96
N LYS A 12 5.34 -8.01 7.13
CA LYS A 12 5.60 -9.08 8.09
C LYS A 12 4.89 -10.34 7.62
N LEU A 13 5.67 -11.33 7.20
CA LEU A 13 5.17 -12.58 6.64
C LEU A 13 5.47 -13.76 7.56
N GLY A 14 4.57 -14.73 7.56
CA GLY A 14 4.81 -16.04 8.16
C GLY A 14 5.89 -16.82 7.40
N LYS A 15 6.47 -17.83 8.06
CA LYS A 15 7.53 -18.69 7.46
C LYS A 15 7.09 -19.37 6.15
N GLY A 16 5.80 -19.71 6.02
CA GLY A 16 5.25 -20.32 4.80
C GLY A 16 5.11 -19.33 3.64
N GLU A 17 4.72 -18.10 3.93
CA GLU A 17 4.52 -17.02 2.95
C GLU A 17 5.86 -16.49 2.44
N LEU A 18 6.88 -16.45 3.30
CA LEU A 18 8.26 -16.15 2.89
C LEU A 18 8.77 -17.15 1.85
N LYS A 19 8.50 -18.45 2.04
CA LYS A 19 8.87 -19.49 1.06
C LYS A 19 8.17 -19.30 -0.28
N GLN A 20 6.95 -18.77 -0.26
CA GLN A 20 6.15 -18.47 -1.46
C GLN A 20 6.44 -17.07 -2.03
N LYS A 21 7.37 -16.32 -1.44
CA LYS A 21 7.69 -14.95 -1.82
C LYS A 21 6.47 -14.02 -1.87
N ALA A 22 5.56 -14.14 -0.91
CA ALA A 22 4.33 -13.35 -0.87
C ALA A 22 4.57 -11.81 -0.91
N HIS A 23 5.74 -11.34 -0.48
CA HIS A 23 6.12 -9.92 -0.55
C HIS A 23 6.39 -9.42 -1.99
N GLU A 24 6.50 -10.33 -2.95
CA GLU A 24 6.62 -10.05 -4.38
C GLU A 24 5.28 -10.24 -5.12
N GLU A 25 4.27 -10.85 -4.50
CA GLU A 25 2.97 -11.14 -5.11
C GLU A 25 2.12 -9.88 -5.30
N GLU A 26 1.47 -9.74 -6.46
CA GLU A 26 0.75 -8.52 -6.80
C GLU A 26 -0.49 -8.30 -5.92
N SER A 27 -1.24 -9.36 -5.62
CA SER A 27 -2.41 -9.29 -4.74
C SER A 27 -2.02 -8.86 -3.33
N VAL A 28 -0.95 -9.44 -2.78
CA VAL A 28 -0.45 -9.13 -1.44
C VAL A 28 0.04 -7.68 -1.35
N LEU A 29 0.75 -7.21 -2.38
CA LEU A 29 1.19 -5.82 -2.46
C LEU A 29 0.01 -4.86 -2.58
N ALA A 30 -1.03 -5.19 -3.36
CA ALA A 30 -2.23 -4.38 -3.49
C ALA A 30 -3.00 -4.30 -2.17
N GLU A 31 -3.26 -5.44 -1.52
CA GLU A 31 -3.94 -5.51 -0.22
C GLU A 31 -3.18 -4.74 0.86
N THR A 32 -1.85 -4.83 0.88
CA THR A 32 -1.00 -4.06 1.80
C THR A 32 -1.14 -2.56 1.54
N MET A 33 -1.14 -2.15 0.27
CA MET A 33 -1.34 -0.74 -0.10
C MET A 33 -2.71 -0.22 0.36
N GLU A 34 -3.77 -1.00 0.18
CA GLU A 34 -5.12 -0.68 0.66
C GLU A 34 -5.18 -0.58 2.18
N ALA A 35 -4.51 -1.48 2.90
CA ALA A 35 -4.41 -1.43 4.35
C ALA A 35 -3.70 -0.16 4.83
N VAL A 36 -2.63 0.26 4.15
CA VAL A 36 -1.94 1.53 4.44
C VAL A 36 -2.86 2.73 4.19
N VAL A 37 -3.62 2.73 3.09
CA VAL A 37 -4.64 3.75 2.83
C VAL A 37 -5.69 3.80 3.95
N GLY A 38 -6.17 2.63 4.38
CA GLY A 38 -7.11 2.51 5.50
C GLY A 38 -6.55 3.07 6.80
N ALA A 39 -5.28 2.79 7.11
CA ALA A 39 -4.61 3.33 8.29
C ALA A 39 -4.51 4.87 8.25
N ILE A 40 -4.14 5.44 7.10
CA ILE A 40 -4.11 6.90 6.91
C ILE A 40 -5.52 7.48 7.07
N TYR A 41 -6.54 6.83 6.49
CA TYR A 41 -7.93 7.24 6.68
C TYR A 41 -8.35 7.29 8.14
N LEU A 42 -8.02 6.27 8.91
CA LEU A 42 -8.35 6.22 10.34
C LEU A 42 -7.60 7.30 11.15
N ASP A 43 -6.38 7.66 10.75
CA ASP A 43 -5.57 8.67 11.44
C ASP A 43 -6.01 10.12 11.14
N VAL A 44 -6.27 10.43 9.86
CA VAL A 44 -6.46 11.83 9.42
C VAL A 44 -7.81 12.14 8.76
N GLY A 45 -8.67 11.13 8.60
CA GLY A 45 -9.98 11.25 7.96
C GLY A 45 -9.93 11.41 6.43
N PHE A 46 -11.11 11.42 5.81
CA PHE A 46 -11.27 11.36 4.35
C PHE A 46 -10.53 12.46 3.58
N ASN A 47 -10.77 13.72 3.93
CA ASN A 47 -10.29 14.87 3.13
C ASN A 47 -8.75 14.94 3.06
N ARG A 48 -8.06 14.56 4.14
CA ARG A 48 -6.58 14.54 4.14
C ARG A 48 -6.05 13.31 3.43
N THR A 49 -6.68 12.15 3.64
CA THR A 49 -6.34 10.91 2.95
C THR A 49 -6.45 11.05 1.44
N LYS A 50 -7.53 11.65 0.94
CA LYS A 50 -7.71 11.92 -0.50
C LYS A 50 -6.56 12.73 -1.08
N LYS A 51 -6.06 13.75 -0.37
CA LYS A 51 -4.91 14.56 -0.82
C LYS A 51 -3.62 13.76 -0.86
N VAL A 52 -3.37 12.92 0.16
CA VAL A 52 -2.20 12.04 0.20
C VAL A 52 -2.21 11.08 -0.99
N ILE A 53 -3.33 10.39 -1.22
CA ILE A 53 -3.46 9.43 -2.31
C ILE A 53 -3.34 10.12 -3.66
N ALA A 54 -3.99 11.26 -3.87
CA ALA A 54 -3.87 12.02 -5.11
C ALA A 54 -2.41 12.40 -5.41
N GLY A 55 -1.61 12.72 -4.38
CA GLY A 55 -0.18 12.98 -4.53
C GLY A 55 0.62 11.77 -5.01
N TRP A 56 0.21 10.54 -4.68
CA TRP A 56 0.89 9.32 -5.11
C TRP A 56 0.72 9.02 -6.61
N PHE A 57 -0.41 9.41 -7.20
CA PHE A 57 -0.70 9.18 -8.62
C PHE A 57 -0.11 10.28 -9.54
N GLY A 58 0.58 11.28 -8.99
CA GLY A 58 0.88 12.54 -9.69
C GLY A 58 -0.40 13.32 -9.95
N ASN A 59 -0.33 14.56 -10.48
CA ASN A 59 -1.50 15.36 -10.82
C ASN A 59 -2.47 14.57 -11.72
N LEU A 60 -3.43 13.88 -11.10
CA LEU A 60 -4.61 13.32 -11.73
C LEU A 60 -5.45 14.51 -12.15
N SER A 61 -5.18 14.97 -13.37
CA SER A 61 -6.04 15.90 -14.10
C SER A 61 -7.25 15.08 -14.53
N VAL A 62 -8.23 14.95 -13.63
CA VAL A 62 -9.57 14.45 -13.94
C VAL A 62 -10.54 15.61 -13.87
#